data_AF-A0A3N5E246-F1
#
_entry.id   AF-A0A3N5E246-F1
#
_cell.length_a   1.000
_cell.length_b   1.000
_cell.length_c   1.000
_cell.angle_alpha   90.00
_cell.angle_beta   90.00
_cell.angle_gamma   90.00
#
_symmetry.space_group_name_H-M   'P 1'
#
loop_
_entity.id
_entity.type
_entity.pdbx_description
1 polymer ?
#
loop_
_entity_poly.entity_id
_entity_poly.type
_entity_poly.pdbx_seq_one_letter_code
_entity_poly.pdbx_strand_id
1 'polypeptide(L)'
;MKNVLSTYLQEYTEIRLKQEYAFGLAQDFVAKLLALPPEERYELLPLFKQIENESFEDGIEIPNLNYETLEKDKATWEASSKITTVKKKEKKIDIEDDFNKVLFNFFSKYESFFLKIKGYFVYKLENAIDTKTKVIVLYDESYSRHPEINSFDVKDENLHIEKYQLKDFLELANKKPEVANQNYLCVFLIASNLRNNEIFVPDVEKLLGIFSNTSFISLKKIPVSVAGDYDVRDSGDGLESIKSYSDKIFNNRALSFEEELIIKKLFDGNEMILDYKFLKSGNSGSKVIEIQPLRGNHPEMGRFVVKFDVKNQERKIKKEKSLFRQYISDLLVPNYTAEYEDTVTHEAIRYNYASSDSKKDSFPFSKLVSDKLRDKYNHSFTLEKVIDELFGCAPYQIWNTKKSEDTFSVKTLYGDYLKSEAKILKAISLIKGIDESAINTEELVRNYKTIKNSSLRTYKKICHGDLHSENFFKDEQAGVYLIDFGWTNQHHSLIDHATLECSLKFKHLPFYIPVDELTSCETELLSISSFSKSFDLLFIKRPSVLEIVKLITQIRENAKQHMIDNTNPLEYLISLFIINFRQIQYADLNQSYALATAEVLSKKIIELINE
;
A
#
# COMPACT_ATOMS: atom_id res chain seq x y z
N MET A 1 7.95 17.95 -50.10
CA MET A 1 8.53 16.83 -49.32
C MET A 1 7.39 15.93 -48.90
N LYS A 2 7.42 14.63 -49.24
CA LYS A 2 6.46 13.67 -48.68
C LYS A 2 6.73 13.62 -47.17
N ASN A 3 5.69 13.73 -46.35
CA ASN A 3 5.81 13.63 -44.91
C ASN A 3 6.28 12.19 -44.58
N VAL A 4 7.52 12.07 -44.09
CA VAL A 4 8.20 10.79 -43.82
C VAL A 4 7.37 9.94 -42.87
N LEU A 5 6.82 10.56 -41.82
CA LEU A 5 5.91 9.92 -40.86
C LEU A 5 4.65 9.36 -41.53
N SER A 6 4.00 10.12 -42.42
CA SER A 6 2.79 9.65 -43.10
C SER A 6 3.03 8.41 -43.98
N THR A 7 4.23 8.29 -44.57
CA THR A 7 4.58 7.17 -45.44
C THR A 7 4.75 5.88 -44.64
N TYR A 8 5.50 5.96 -43.52
CA TYR A 8 5.76 4.79 -42.68
C TYR A 8 4.58 4.43 -41.77
N LEU A 9 3.74 5.39 -41.39
CA LEU A 9 2.52 5.11 -40.62
C LEU A 9 1.51 4.29 -41.44
N GLN A 10 1.37 4.58 -42.73
CA GLN A 10 0.53 3.79 -43.62
C GLN A 10 1.08 2.36 -43.78
N GLU A 11 2.38 2.22 -44.03
CA GLU A 11 3.04 0.91 -44.15
C GLU A 11 2.92 0.09 -42.86
N TYR A 12 3.07 0.74 -41.69
CA TYR A 12 2.89 0.11 -40.38
C TYR A 12 1.46 -0.41 -40.19
N THR A 13 0.46 0.39 -40.55
CA THR A 13 -0.96 0.01 -40.45
C THR A 13 -1.26 -1.22 -41.30
N GLU A 14 -0.70 -1.29 -42.51
CA GLU A 14 -0.86 -2.44 -43.41
C GLU A 14 -0.16 -3.70 -42.88
N ILE A 15 1.00 -3.56 -42.24
CA ILE A 15 1.76 -4.67 -41.66
C ILE A 15 1.07 -5.21 -40.40
N ARG A 16 0.49 -4.33 -39.55
CA ARG A 16 -0.21 -4.73 -38.32
C ARG A 16 -1.45 -5.58 -38.55
N LEU A 17 -2.10 -5.43 -39.70
CA LEU A 17 -3.29 -6.22 -40.06
C LEU A 17 -2.95 -7.64 -40.53
N LYS A 18 -1.67 -7.99 -40.71
CA LYS A 18 -1.25 -9.32 -41.16
C LYS A 18 -1.08 -10.27 -39.98
N GLN A 19 -1.49 -11.53 -40.15
CA GLN A 19 -1.31 -12.56 -39.12
C GLN A 19 0.17 -12.80 -38.78
N GLU A 20 1.08 -12.50 -39.71
CA GLU A 20 2.52 -12.64 -39.56
C GLU A 20 3.16 -11.50 -38.73
N TYR A 21 2.38 -10.50 -38.29
CA TYR A 21 2.86 -9.36 -37.49
C TYR A 21 3.66 -9.81 -36.26
N ALA A 22 3.10 -10.74 -35.48
CA ALA A 22 3.74 -11.33 -34.31
C ALA A 22 4.85 -12.34 -34.63
N PHE A 23 5.00 -12.74 -35.91
CA PHE A 23 5.96 -13.73 -36.38
C PHE A 23 7.11 -13.09 -37.18
N GLY A 24 7.59 -11.93 -36.74
CA GLY A 24 8.81 -11.29 -37.23
C GLY A 24 8.61 -10.05 -38.10
N LEU A 25 7.42 -9.82 -38.68
CA LEU A 25 7.19 -8.63 -39.52
C LEU A 25 7.33 -7.31 -38.75
N ALA A 26 6.93 -7.27 -37.47
CA ALA A 26 7.12 -6.09 -36.63
C ALA A 26 8.63 -5.81 -36.39
N GLN A 27 9.43 -6.87 -36.23
CA GLN A 27 10.87 -6.77 -36.03
C GLN A 27 11.58 -6.30 -37.32
N ASP A 28 11.22 -6.87 -38.47
CA ASP A 28 11.76 -6.46 -39.78
C ASP A 28 11.41 -5.00 -40.10
N PHE A 29 10.20 -4.58 -39.76
CA PHE A 29 9.76 -3.20 -39.96
C PHE A 29 10.52 -2.23 -39.05
N VAL A 30 10.69 -2.54 -37.77
CA VAL A 30 11.48 -1.71 -36.85
C VAL A 30 12.95 -1.64 -37.27
N ALA A 31 13.54 -2.76 -37.71
CA ALA A 31 14.89 -2.78 -38.24
C ALA A 31 15.03 -1.87 -39.48
N LYS A 32 14.03 -1.87 -40.36
CA LYS A 32 13.96 -0.95 -41.51
C LYS A 32 13.93 0.51 -41.08
N LEU A 33 13.12 0.87 -40.07
CA LEU A 33 13.06 2.24 -39.55
C LEU A 33 14.37 2.67 -38.88
N LEU A 34 14.99 1.77 -38.12
CA LEU A 34 16.28 2.01 -37.45
C LEU A 34 17.44 2.14 -38.45
N ALA A 35 17.29 1.66 -39.68
CA ALA A 35 18.29 1.82 -40.74
C ALA A 35 18.24 3.21 -41.42
N LEU A 36 17.21 4.04 -41.16
CA LEU A 36 17.07 5.36 -41.77
C LEU A 36 18.13 6.35 -41.29
N PRO A 37 18.49 7.38 -42.09
CA PRO A 37 19.36 8.47 -41.65
C PRO A 37 18.81 9.14 -40.37
N PRO A 38 19.65 9.66 -39.47
CA PRO A 38 19.22 10.22 -38.18
C PRO A 38 18.09 11.25 -38.28
N GLU A 39 18.16 12.15 -39.27
CA GLU A 39 17.13 13.18 -39.52
C GLU A 39 15.74 12.56 -39.74
N GLU A 40 15.63 11.61 -40.67
CA GLU A 40 14.38 10.92 -40.98
C GLU A 40 13.95 9.98 -39.85
N ARG A 41 14.90 9.31 -39.20
CA ARG A 41 14.65 8.38 -38.08
C ARG A 41 14.03 9.11 -36.88
N TYR A 42 14.52 10.30 -36.57
CA TYR A 42 14.05 11.07 -35.41
C TYR A 42 12.71 11.79 -35.65
N GLU A 43 12.32 12.00 -36.90
CA GLU A 43 10.94 12.39 -37.26
C GLU A 43 9.93 11.26 -36.99
N LEU A 44 10.39 10.00 -36.94
CA LEU A 44 9.56 8.82 -36.69
C LEU A 44 9.45 8.41 -35.22
N LEU A 45 9.99 9.19 -34.27
CA LEU A 45 9.86 8.90 -32.83
C LEU A 45 8.40 8.62 -32.39
N PRO A 46 7.38 9.39 -32.82
CA PRO A 46 6.00 9.08 -32.47
C PRO A 46 5.56 7.67 -32.93
N LEU A 47 6.03 7.24 -34.11
CA LEU A 47 5.75 5.91 -34.65
C LEU A 47 6.50 4.82 -33.87
N PHE A 48 7.77 5.04 -33.50
CA PHE A 48 8.50 4.10 -32.64
C PHE A 48 7.81 3.90 -31.28
N LYS A 49 7.34 4.98 -30.65
CA LYS A 49 6.56 4.92 -29.40
C LYS A 49 5.26 4.15 -29.56
N GLN A 50 4.56 4.39 -30.68
CA GLN A 50 3.34 3.66 -31.00
C GLN A 50 3.61 2.15 -31.15
N ILE A 51 4.64 1.78 -31.92
CA ILE A 51 5.02 0.37 -32.13
C ILE A 51 5.39 -0.29 -30.80
N GLU A 52 6.17 0.39 -29.94
CA GLU A 52 6.62 -0.12 -28.65
C GLU A 52 5.44 -0.39 -27.70
N ASN A 53 4.53 0.58 -27.55
CA ASN A 53 3.33 0.43 -26.71
C ASN A 53 2.41 -0.68 -27.21
N GLU A 54 2.14 -0.71 -28.51
CA GLU A 54 1.24 -1.71 -29.10
C GLU A 54 1.84 -3.12 -29.04
N SER A 55 3.15 -3.26 -29.26
CA SER A 55 3.84 -4.56 -29.13
C SER A 55 3.84 -5.03 -27.67
N PHE A 56 3.99 -4.12 -26.71
CA PHE A 56 3.89 -4.44 -25.29
C PHE A 56 2.48 -4.91 -24.88
N GLU A 57 1.43 -4.24 -25.36
CA GLU A 57 0.04 -4.67 -25.14
C GLU A 57 -0.24 -6.05 -25.73
N ASP A 58 0.36 -6.35 -26.89
CA ASP A 58 0.23 -7.63 -27.58
C ASP A 58 1.19 -8.71 -27.02
N GLY A 59 2.03 -8.39 -26.03
CA GLY A 59 3.00 -9.31 -25.43
C GLY A 59 4.14 -9.73 -26.36
N ILE A 60 4.45 -8.91 -27.37
CA ILE A 60 5.49 -9.13 -28.38
C ILE A 60 6.73 -8.32 -28.00
N GLU A 61 7.86 -9.00 -27.81
CA GLU A 61 9.14 -8.34 -27.62
C GLU A 61 9.80 -8.05 -28.98
N ILE A 62 10.09 -6.77 -29.25
CA ILE A 62 10.82 -6.33 -30.44
C ILE A 62 12.26 -6.00 -30.05
N PRO A 63 13.25 -6.81 -30.47
CA PRO A 63 14.65 -6.56 -30.15
C PRO A 63 15.13 -5.21 -30.68
N ASN A 64 15.88 -4.47 -29.86
CA ASN A 64 16.47 -3.16 -30.17
C ASN A 64 15.46 -2.01 -30.36
N LEU A 65 14.17 -2.23 -30.07
CA LEU A 65 13.21 -1.14 -29.91
C LEU A 65 13.23 -0.68 -28.45
N ASN A 66 13.87 0.46 -28.20
CA ASN A 66 13.83 1.15 -26.91
C ASN A 66 13.66 2.65 -27.18
N TYR A 67 12.45 3.15 -26.98
CA TYR A 67 12.09 4.54 -27.30
C TYR A 67 12.94 5.54 -26.52
N GLU A 68 13.18 5.30 -25.22
CA GLU A 68 13.99 6.20 -24.38
C GLU A 68 15.43 6.34 -24.88
N THR A 69 16.01 5.26 -25.43
CA THR A 69 17.36 5.28 -25.99
C THR A 69 17.39 6.10 -27.27
N LEU A 70 16.37 5.97 -28.13
CA LEU A 70 16.24 6.77 -29.35
C LEU A 70 16.03 8.26 -29.06
N GLU A 71 15.28 8.63 -28.02
CA GLU A 71 15.14 10.03 -27.58
C GLU A 71 16.47 10.61 -27.07
N LYS A 72 17.25 9.84 -26.31
CA LYS A 72 18.58 10.25 -25.85
C LYS A 72 19.57 10.43 -27.02
N ASP A 73 19.52 9.52 -28.00
CA ASP A 73 20.33 9.61 -29.21
C ASP A 73 19.98 10.84 -30.05
N LYS A 74 18.70 11.20 -30.15
CA LYS A 74 18.24 12.45 -30.80
C LYS A 74 18.78 13.68 -30.07
N ALA A 75 18.64 13.74 -28.75
CA ALA A 75 19.13 14.88 -27.96
C ALA A 75 20.65 15.07 -28.14
N THR A 76 21.40 13.97 -28.18
CA THR A 76 22.85 13.96 -28.42
C THR A 76 23.20 14.43 -29.84
N TRP A 77 22.45 13.95 -30.84
CA TRP A 77 22.62 14.34 -32.23
C TRP A 77 22.32 15.84 -32.44
N GLU A 78 21.22 16.35 -31.89
CA GLU A 78 20.86 17.78 -31.96
C GLU A 78 21.88 18.69 -31.25
N ALA A 79 22.46 18.22 -30.14
CA ALA A 79 23.54 18.92 -29.45
C ALA A 79 24.83 18.97 -30.29
N SER A 80 25.13 17.90 -31.04
CA SER A 80 26.28 17.84 -31.94
C SER A 80 26.09 18.67 -33.21
N SER A 81 24.86 18.75 -33.73
CA SER A 81 24.51 19.52 -34.94
C SER A 81 24.43 21.04 -34.71
N LYS A 82 24.36 21.50 -33.45
CA LYS A 82 24.25 22.92 -33.09
C LYS A 82 25.59 23.62 -32.79
N ILE A 83 26.74 23.00 -33.05
CA ILE A 83 28.05 23.65 -32.88
C ILE A 83 28.43 24.44 -34.14
N THR A 84 27.74 25.54 -34.44
CA THR A 84 28.37 26.69 -35.12
C THR A 84 27.54 27.96 -34.87
N THR A 85 27.74 28.66 -33.76
CA THR A 85 27.67 30.14 -33.74
C THR A 85 28.25 30.71 -32.43
N VAL A 86 29.13 31.68 -32.61
CA VAL A 86 29.96 32.35 -31.60
C VAL A 86 29.10 33.19 -30.66
N LYS A 87 29.18 32.93 -29.34
CA LYS A 87 28.56 33.77 -28.29
C LYS A 87 29.45 34.95 -27.90
N LYS A 88 28.89 36.15 -28.01
CA LYS A 88 29.38 37.39 -27.40
C LYS A 88 28.95 37.41 -25.93
N LYS A 89 29.88 37.70 -25.01
CA LYS A 89 29.63 37.83 -23.57
C LYS A 89 28.86 39.11 -23.26
N GLU A 90 27.75 38.99 -22.54
CA GLU A 90 27.15 40.08 -21.76
C GLU A 90 27.17 39.74 -20.26
N LYS A 91 27.36 40.78 -19.46
CA LYS A 91 27.47 40.76 -17.99
C LYS A 91 26.08 40.57 -17.37
N LYS A 92 25.92 39.55 -16.51
CA LYS A 92 24.75 39.32 -15.64
C LYS A 92 24.88 40.20 -14.38
N ILE A 93 23.85 40.99 -14.07
CA ILE A 93 23.67 41.74 -12.81
C ILE A 93 22.61 41.00 -11.95
N ASP A 94 22.76 41.13 -10.62
CA ASP A 94 22.03 40.66 -9.41
C ASP A 94 20.52 40.27 -9.40
N ILE A 95 19.91 39.82 -10.50
CA ILE A 95 18.46 39.46 -10.53
C ILE A 95 18.15 38.13 -9.79
N GLU A 96 19.14 37.24 -9.68
CA GLU A 96 18.98 35.93 -9.02
C GLU A 96 18.78 36.04 -7.49
N ASP A 97 19.14 37.18 -6.90
CA ASP A 97 19.02 37.43 -5.46
C ASP A 97 17.57 37.79 -5.04
N ASP A 98 16.82 38.52 -5.89
CA ASP A 98 15.45 38.97 -5.56
C ASP A 98 14.45 37.80 -5.49
N PHE A 99 14.47 36.90 -6.48
CA PHE A 99 13.61 35.73 -6.49
C PHE A 99 13.85 34.83 -5.27
N ASN A 100 15.11 34.54 -4.97
CA ASN A 100 15.48 33.69 -3.83
C ASN A 100 15.04 34.31 -2.51
N LYS A 101 15.24 35.62 -2.36
CA LYS A 101 14.77 36.36 -1.19
C LYS A 101 13.25 36.27 -1.03
N VAL A 102 12.48 36.45 -2.10
CA VAL A 102 11.01 36.33 -2.06
C VAL A 102 10.57 34.89 -1.75
N LEU A 103 11.19 33.90 -2.39
CA LEU A 103 10.93 32.47 -2.15
C LEU A 103 11.19 32.10 -0.69
N PHE A 104 12.36 32.44 -0.15
CA PHE A 104 12.74 32.08 1.23
C PHE A 104 11.83 32.76 2.24
N ASN A 105 11.54 34.06 2.06
CA ASN A 105 10.65 34.79 2.94
C ASN A 105 9.22 34.22 2.91
N PHE A 106 8.72 33.90 1.72
CA PHE A 106 7.37 33.35 1.56
C PHE A 106 7.24 31.98 2.23
N PHE A 107 8.14 31.04 1.93
CA PHE A 107 8.09 29.69 2.52
C PHE A 107 8.44 29.64 4.00
N SER A 108 9.27 30.56 4.50
CA SER A 108 9.51 30.70 5.93
C SER A 108 8.29 31.26 6.67
N LYS A 109 7.63 32.28 6.11
CA LYS A 109 6.44 32.90 6.73
C LYS A 109 5.25 31.94 6.76
N TYR A 110 5.06 31.16 5.70
CA TYR A 110 3.93 30.23 5.55
C TYR A 110 4.35 28.76 5.73
N GLU A 111 5.44 28.48 6.44
CA GLU A 111 5.96 27.13 6.69
C GLU A 111 4.85 26.21 7.22
N SER A 112 4.18 26.64 8.29
CA SER A 112 3.12 25.84 8.92
C SER A 112 1.94 25.54 7.99
N PHE A 113 1.69 26.38 6.98
CA PHE A 113 0.66 26.16 5.97
C PHE A 113 1.13 25.13 4.93
N PHE A 114 2.33 25.30 4.38
CA PHE A 114 2.85 24.39 3.35
C PHE A 114 3.16 22.98 3.87
N LEU A 115 3.42 22.83 5.17
CA LEU A 115 3.48 21.52 5.82
C LEU A 115 2.10 20.82 5.85
N LYS A 116 1.01 21.59 5.92
CA LYS A 116 -0.37 21.08 6.10
C LYS A 116 -1.06 20.75 4.78
N ILE A 117 -0.99 21.64 3.78
CA ILE A 117 -1.72 21.46 2.52
C ILE A 117 -1.07 20.42 1.58
N LYS A 118 -1.85 19.91 0.62
CA LYS A 118 -1.38 19.13 -0.53
C LYS A 118 -1.71 19.86 -1.83
N GLY A 119 -1.09 19.39 -2.92
CA GLY A 119 -1.41 19.83 -4.27
C GLY A 119 -0.96 21.24 -4.58
N TYR A 120 0.13 21.69 -3.96
CA TYR A 120 0.74 22.95 -4.36
C TYR A 120 1.91 22.73 -5.30
N PHE A 121 2.00 23.59 -6.31
CA PHE A 121 3.03 23.53 -7.34
C PHE A 121 3.62 24.92 -7.51
N VAL A 122 4.94 25.00 -7.45
CA VAL A 122 5.65 26.27 -7.41
C VAL A 122 6.31 26.50 -8.75
N TYR A 123 6.06 27.67 -9.33
CA TYR A 123 6.63 28.09 -10.59
C TYR A 123 7.29 29.45 -10.46
N LYS A 124 8.36 29.62 -11.20
CA LYS A 124 8.94 30.92 -11.51
C LYS A 124 8.45 31.34 -12.89
N LEU A 125 7.81 32.51 -12.97
CA LEU A 125 7.29 33.08 -14.23
C LEU A 125 7.96 34.44 -14.47
N GLU A 126 8.61 34.64 -15.63
CA GLU A 126 9.36 35.85 -15.93
C GLU A 126 9.10 36.39 -17.34
N ASN A 127 8.89 37.70 -17.42
CA ASN A 127 8.68 38.44 -18.67
C ASN A 127 9.38 39.80 -18.70
N ALA A 128 9.81 40.32 -17.56
CA ALA A 128 10.41 41.64 -17.48
C ALA A 128 11.78 41.60 -16.82
N ILE A 129 12.76 42.12 -17.54
CA ILE A 129 14.12 42.33 -17.04
C ILE A 129 14.03 43.41 -15.95
N ASP A 130 14.65 43.17 -14.78
CA ASP A 130 14.76 44.11 -13.66
C ASP A 130 13.46 44.48 -12.92
N THR A 131 12.41 43.67 -12.99
CA THR A 131 11.22 43.85 -12.13
C THR A 131 11.28 42.97 -10.88
N LYS A 132 10.82 43.52 -9.75
CA LYS A 132 10.71 42.78 -8.49
C LYS A 132 9.74 41.61 -8.62
N THR A 133 10.12 40.49 -8.03
CA THR A 133 9.30 39.28 -7.96
C THR A 133 8.11 39.52 -7.05
N LYS A 134 6.89 39.30 -7.54
CA LYS A 134 5.67 39.27 -6.73
C LYS A 134 5.25 37.85 -6.45
N VAL A 135 4.42 37.64 -5.42
CA VAL A 135 3.84 36.32 -5.16
C VAL A 135 2.39 36.28 -5.63
N ILE A 136 2.06 35.29 -6.46
CA ILE A 136 0.67 35.00 -6.81
C ILE A 136 0.32 33.60 -6.33
N VAL A 137 -0.84 33.49 -5.68
CA VAL A 137 -1.42 32.21 -5.28
C VAL A 137 -2.62 31.95 -6.17
N LEU A 138 -2.49 30.99 -7.07
CA LEU A 138 -3.53 30.61 -8.01
C LEU A 138 -4.20 29.34 -7.52
N TYR A 139 -5.52 29.26 -7.62
CA TYR A 139 -6.26 28.11 -7.11
C TYR A 139 -7.40 27.70 -8.01
N ASP A 140 -7.81 26.43 -7.89
CA ASP A 140 -8.99 25.92 -8.58
C ASP A 140 -10.29 26.22 -7.81
N GLU A 141 -11.44 26.08 -8.49
CA GLU A 141 -12.75 26.37 -7.91
C GLU A 141 -13.03 25.55 -6.64
N SER A 142 -12.54 24.30 -6.58
CA SER A 142 -12.71 23.41 -5.43
C SER A 142 -11.94 23.91 -4.21
N TYR A 143 -10.80 24.59 -4.41
CA TYR A 143 -9.98 25.17 -3.35
C TYR A 143 -10.54 26.50 -2.80
N SER A 144 -11.47 27.15 -3.51
CA SER A 144 -12.06 28.43 -3.10
C SER A 144 -12.71 28.40 -1.70
N ARG A 145 -13.12 27.21 -1.26
CA ARG A 145 -13.76 26.98 0.06
C ARG A 145 -12.79 26.42 1.11
N HIS A 146 -11.53 26.19 0.76
CA HIS A 146 -10.55 25.62 1.68
C HIS A 146 -10.18 26.69 2.74
N PRO A 147 -10.32 26.41 4.05
CA PRO A 147 -10.15 27.41 5.09
C PRO A 147 -8.76 28.06 5.10
N GLU A 148 -7.75 27.30 4.67
CA GLU A 148 -6.37 27.78 4.69
C GLU A 148 -6.03 28.79 3.58
N ILE A 149 -6.85 28.96 2.54
CA ILE A 149 -6.61 30.00 1.52
C ILE A 149 -6.64 31.43 2.09
N ASN A 150 -7.36 31.58 3.21
CA ASN A 150 -7.46 32.84 3.95
C ASN A 150 -6.29 33.06 4.90
N SER A 151 -5.39 32.08 5.07
CA SER A 151 -4.20 32.22 5.92
C SER A 151 -3.11 33.09 5.29
N PHE A 152 -3.11 33.25 3.96
CA PHE A 152 -2.20 34.17 3.27
C PHE A 152 -2.59 35.63 3.49
N ASP A 153 -1.66 36.37 4.07
CA ASP A 153 -1.79 37.79 4.36
C ASP A 153 -1.50 38.62 3.10
N VAL A 154 -2.56 39.03 2.41
CA VAL A 154 -2.51 39.88 1.22
C VAL A 154 -2.06 41.33 1.51
N LYS A 155 -1.92 41.70 2.79
CA LYS A 155 -1.44 43.03 3.20
C LYS A 155 0.06 43.07 3.47
N ASP A 156 0.78 41.97 3.25
CA ASP A 156 2.22 41.94 3.40
C ASP A 156 2.91 42.78 2.32
N GLU A 157 3.30 43.99 2.70
CA GLU A 157 4.00 44.95 1.83
C GLU A 157 5.35 44.42 1.31
N ASN A 158 5.94 43.41 1.94
CA ASN A 158 7.23 42.85 1.51
C ASN A 158 7.09 41.76 0.45
N LEU A 159 5.94 41.07 0.38
CA LEU A 159 5.72 39.93 -0.52
C LEU A 159 4.70 40.23 -1.63
N HIS A 160 3.90 41.29 -1.49
CA HIS A 160 2.87 41.70 -2.46
C HIS A 160 2.02 40.50 -2.94
N ILE A 161 1.43 39.77 -1.99
CA ILE A 161 0.71 38.53 -2.26
C ILE A 161 -0.66 38.84 -2.85
N GLU A 162 -0.92 38.32 -4.04
CA GLU A 162 -2.24 38.35 -4.66
C GLU A 162 -2.81 36.94 -4.81
N LYS A 163 -4.15 36.82 -4.78
CA LYS A 163 -4.85 35.53 -4.83
C LYS A 163 -5.92 35.57 -5.90
N TYR A 164 -5.94 34.56 -6.77
CA TYR A 164 -6.92 34.49 -7.86
C TYR A 164 -7.34 33.05 -8.14
N GLN A 165 -8.59 32.88 -8.58
CA GLN A 165 -8.90 31.66 -9.31
C GLN A 165 -8.07 31.64 -10.61
N LEU A 166 -7.57 30.46 -11.00
CA LEU A 166 -6.70 30.33 -12.17
C LEU A 166 -7.27 31.02 -13.42
N LYS A 167 -8.56 30.80 -13.69
CA LYS A 167 -9.24 31.37 -14.87
C LYS A 167 -9.28 32.89 -14.85
N ASP A 168 -9.56 33.48 -13.70
CA ASP A 168 -9.63 34.94 -13.54
C ASP A 168 -8.26 35.58 -13.79
N PHE A 169 -7.20 34.97 -13.25
CA PHE A 169 -5.84 35.47 -13.48
C PHE A 169 -5.39 35.28 -14.93
N LEU A 170 -5.70 34.14 -15.53
CA LEU A 170 -5.41 33.88 -16.94
C LEU A 170 -6.10 34.92 -17.84
N GLU A 171 -7.36 35.24 -17.58
CA GLU A 171 -8.08 36.28 -18.32
C GLU A 171 -7.46 37.67 -18.08
N LEU A 172 -7.08 37.98 -16.84
CA LEU A 172 -6.43 39.23 -16.47
C LEU A 172 -5.08 39.41 -17.18
N ALA A 173 -4.22 38.39 -17.15
CA ALA A 173 -2.91 38.39 -17.79
C ALA A 173 -3.01 38.54 -19.31
N ASN A 174 -4.02 37.94 -19.93
CA ASN A 174 -4.27 38.10 -21.37
C ASN A 174 -4.79 39.50 -21.75
N LYS A 175 -5.58 40.15 -20.89
CA LYS A 175 -6.18 41.46 -21.18
C LYS A 175 -5.27 42.64 -20.84
N LYS A 176 -4.36 42.47 -19.89
CA LYS A 176 -3.55 43.56 -19.33
C LYS A 176 -2.06 43.28 -19.51
N PRO A 177 -1.40 43.91 -20.51
CA PRO A 177 0.03 43.74 -20.75
C PRO A 177 0.88 44.05 -19.51
N GLU A 178 0.45 44.97 -18.65
CA GLU A 178 1.15 45.29 -17.41
C GLU A 178 1.20 44.12 -16.41
N VAL A 179 0.25 43.18 -16.48
CA VAL A 179 0.22 41.97 -15.62
C VAL A 179 1.14 40.89 -16.20
N ALA A 180 1.11 40.71 -17.53
CA ALA A 180 1.99 39.79 -18.24
C ALA A 180 3.47 40.22 -18.17
N ASN A 181 3.76 41.51 -18.17
CA ASN A 181 5.12 42.07 -18.12
C ASN A 181 5.69 42.17 -16.69
N GLN A 182 5.46 41.18 -15.84
CA GLN A 182 5.97 41.12 -14.46
C GLN A 182 6.61 39.77 -14.16
N ASN A 183 7.37 39.71 -13.07
CA ASN A 183 7.97 38.47 -12.57
C ASN A 183 7.19 37.95 -11.36
N TYR A 184 6.91 36.65 -11.34
CA TYR A 184 6.12 36.02 -10.30
C TYR A 184 6.78 34.77 -9.73
N LEU A 185 6.69 34.65 -8.40
CA LEU A 185 6.63 33.37 -7.71
C LEU A 185 5.15 32.93 -7.72
N CYS A 186 4.84 31.97 -8.57
CA CYS A 186 3.49 31.43 -8.72
C CYS A 186 3.33 30.15 -7.89
N VAL A 187 2.32 30.12 -7.03
CA VAL A 187 1.96 28.95 -6.24
C VAL A 187 0.56 28.51 -6.67
N PHE A 188 0.48 27.42 -7.42
CA PHE A 188 -0.78 26.78 -7.70
C PHE A 188 -1.23 26.01 -6.45
N LEU A 189 -2.51 26.10 -6.10
CA LEU A 189 -3.18 25.29 -5.08
C LEU A 189 -4.29 24.49 -5.76
N ILE A 190 -4.09 23.19 -5.81
CA ILE A 190 -4.87 22.27 -6.63
C ILE A 190 -5.52 21.25 -5.70
N ALA A 191 -6.84 21.13 -5.77
CA ALA A 191 -7.54 20.09 -5.03
C ALA A 191 -7.27 18.71 -5.62
N SER A 192 -7.10 17.70 -4.77
CA SER A 192 -6.84 16.31 -5.17
C SER A 192 -8.01 15.63 -5.91
N ASN A 193 -9.18 16.28 -6.00
CA ASN A 193 -10.41 15.73 -6.57
C ASN A 193 -10.95 16.57 -7.73
N LEU A 194 -10.06 17.24 -8.47
CA LEU A 194 -10.44 18.00 -9.65
C LEU A 194 -11.16 17.10 -10.66
N ARG A 195 -12.46 17.33 -10.82
CA ARG A 195 -13.29 16.62 -11.81
C ARG A 195 -13.03 17.10 -13.24
N ASN A 196 -12.25 18.17 -13.41
CA ASN A 196 -12.09 18.92 -14.66
C ASN A 196 -10.61 19.06 -15.08
N ASN A 197 -9.77 18.03 -14.90
CA ASN A 197 -8.35 18.10 -15.30
C ASN A 197 -8.16 18.42 -16.77
N GLU A 198 -9.06 17.91 -17.61
CA GLU A 198 -9.10 18.15 -19.06
C GLU A 198 -9.21 19.65 -19.41
N ILE A 199 -9.62 20.49 -18.45
CA ILE A 199 -9.69 21.96 -18.62
C ILE A 199 -8.58 22.64 -17.82
N PHE A 200 -8.32 22.18 -16.59
CA PHE A 200 -7.36 22.83 -15.69
C PHE A 200 -5.92 22.77 -16.19
N VAL A 201 -5.44 21.58 -16.61
CA VAL A 201 -4.05 21.42 -17.07
C VAL A 201 -3.77 22.27 -18.32
N PRO A 202 -4.64 22.27 -19.35
CA PRO A 202 -4.50 23.19 -20.48
C PRO A 202 -4.53 24.68 -20.09
N ASP A 203 -5.28 25.06 -19.05
CA ASP A 203 -5.30 26.46 -18.59
C ASP A 203 -3.99 26.84 -17.87
N VAL A 204 -3.34 25.91 -17.15
CA VAL A 204 -1.98 26.10 -16.62
C VAL A 204 -0.99 26.23 -17.78
N GLU A 205 -1.04 25.33 -18.77
CA GLU A 205 -0.17 25.40 -19.96
C GLU A 205 -0.28 26.74 -20.69
N LYS A 206 -1.50 27.21 -20.93
CA LYS A 206 -1.75 28.53 -21.54
C LYS A 206 -1.15 29.64 -20.70
N LEU A 207 -1.32 29.59 -19.37
CA LEU A 207 -0.76 30.60 -18.48
C LEU A 207 0.77 30.63 -18.57
N LEU A 208 1.41 29.47 -18.50
CA LEU A 208 2.87 29.36 -18.62
C LEU A 208 3.35 29.92 -19.96
N GLY A 209 2.63 29.66 -21.05
CA GLY A 209 2.92 30.18 -22.39
C GLY A 209 2.81 31.70 -22.56
N ILE A 210 2.23 32.44 -21.59
CA ILE A 210 2.23 33.91 -21.58
C ILE A 210 3.62 34.44 -21.20
N PHE A 211 4.43 33.66 -20.47
CA PHE A 211 5.72 34.07 -19.94
C PHE A 211 6.89 33.54 -20.77
N SER A 212 7.90 34.40 -20.95
CA SER A 212 9.08 34.16 -21.80
C SER A 212 10.07 33.20 -21.16
N ASN A 213 10.12 33.17 -19.83
CA ASN A 213 10.90 32.22 -19.07
C ASN A 213 10.05 31.65 -17.93
N THR A 214 9.83 30.34 -17.98
CA THR A 214 9.06 29.60 -16.99
C THR A 214 9.87 28.42 -16.47
N SER A 215 9.89 28.24 -15.16
CA SER A 215 10.56 27.09 -14.56
C SER A 215 9.75 26.53 -13.41
N PHE A 216 9.74 25.22 -13.29
CA PHE A 216 9.14 24.54 -12.15
C PHE A 216 10.15 24.53 -10.99
N ILE A 217 9.69 24.83 -9.79
CA ILE A 217 10.53 24.89 -8.59
C ILE A 217 10.21 23.69 -7.72
N SER A 218 11.10 22.69 -7.72
CA SER A 218 10.96 21.47 -6.93
C SER A 218 11.57 21.66 -5.56
N LEU A 219 10.75 21.67 -4.51
CA LEU A 219 11.23 21.87 -3.14
C LEU A 219 11.73 20.56 -2.54
N LYS A 220 12.97 20.55 -2.06
CA LYS A 220 13.56 19.42 -1.32
C LYS A 220 13.24 19.50 0.17
N LYS A 221 13.08 20.72 0.69
CA LYS A 221 12.91 20.99 2.11
C LYS A 221 12.04 22.23 2.33
N ILE A 222 11.29 22.21 3.43
CA ILE A 222 10.54 23.36 3.95
C ILE A 222 10.95 23.56 5.43
N PRO A 223 11.23 24.80 5.87
CA PRO A 223 11.22 26.03 5.08
C PRO A 223 12.40 26.08 4.10
N VAL A 224 12.21 26.79 2.99
CA VAL A 224 13.26 27.03 2.00
C VAL A 224 14.11 28.17 2.53
N SER A 225 15.39 27.90 2.80
CA SER A 225 16.28 28.84 3.48
C SER A 225 17.56 29.11 2.68
N VAL A 226 17.96 28.17 1.81
CA VAL A 226 19.13 28.26 0.96
C VAL A 226 18.84 27.73 -0.43
N ALA A 227 19.66 28.10 -1.42
CA ALA A 227 19.51 27.63 -2.80
C ALA A 227 19.60 26.10 -2.95
N GLY A 228 20.24 25.41 -2.00
CA GLY A 228 20.28 23.94 -1.97
C GLY A 228 18.96 23.27 -1.57
N ASP A 229 18.00 24.02 -1.03
CA ASP A 229 16.71 23.49 -0.55
C ASP A 229 15.68 23.28 -1.69
N TYR A 230 16.00 23.67 -2.93
CA TYR A 230 15.14 23.45 -4.10
C TYR A 230 15.96 23.17 -5.37
N ASP A 231 15.28 22.67 -6.41
CA ASP A 231 15.79 22.56 -7.77
C ASP A 231 14.95 23.41 -8.72
N VAL A 232 15.60 24.01 -9.71
CA VAL A 232 14.92 24.62 -10.86
C VAL A 232 14.86 23.57 -11.96
N ARG A 233 13.65 23.21 -12.37
CA ARG A 233 13.36 22.18 -13.37
C ARG A 233 12.61 22.77 -14.56
N ASP A 234 12.49 21.98 -15.63
CA ASP A 234 11.69 22.38 -16.79
C ASP A 234 10.21 22.55 -16.38
N SER A 235 9.53 23.51 -17.01
CA SER A 235 8.12 23.76 -16.73
C SER A 235 7.22 22.55 -17.03
N GLY A 236 7.61 21.70 -17.97
CA GLY A 236 6.95 20.45 -18.34
C GLY A 236 6.95 19.42 -17.21
N ASP A 237 8.04 19.32 -16.43
CA ASP A 237 8.11 18.41 -15.28
C ASP A 237 7.04 18.75 -14.23
N GLY A 238 6.81 20.06 -14.02
CA GLY A 238 5.76 20.54 -13.14
C GLY A 238 4.36 20.25 -13.69
N LEU A 239 4.16 20.36 -15.01
CA LEU A 239 2.88 20.06 -15.66
C LEU A 239 2.56 18.57 -15.56
N GLU A 240 3.54 17.71 -15.78
CA GLU A 240 3.40 16.27 -15.56
C GLU A 240 3.09 15.95 -14.10
N SER A 241 3.72 16.67 -13.15
CA SER A 241 3.44 16.53 -11.72
C SER A 241 2.01 16.95 -11.37
N ILE A 242 1.53 18.08 -11.91
CA ILE A 242 0.13 18.53 -11.77
C ILE A 242 -0.80 17.49 -12.38
N LYS A 243 -0.52 17.06 -13.60
CA LYS A 243 -1.32 16.08 -14.33
C LYS A 243 -1.40 14.78 -13.55
N SER A 244 -0.28 14.20 -13.12
CA SER A 244 -0.21 13.00 -12.27
C SER A 244 -0.98 13.17 -10.96
N TYR A 245 -0.84 14.31 -10.29
CA TYR A 245 -1.58 14.59 -9.04
C TYR A 245 -3.09 14.65 -9.27
N SER A 246 -3.50 15.26 -10.38
CA SER A 246 -4.90 15.50 -10.71
C SER A 246 -5.58 14.28 -11.35
N ASP A 247 -4.89 13.55 -12.25
CA ASP A 247 -5.36 12.41 -13.05
C ASP A 247 -5.40 11.10 -12.26
N LYS A 248 -4.86 11.08 -11.05
CA LYS A 248 -5.08 9.99 -10.11
C LYS A 248 -6.55 9.96 -9.73
N ILE A 249 -7.34 9.30 -10.58
CA ILE A 249 -8.67 8.75 -10.29
C ILE A 249 -8.46 7.58 -9.31
N PHE A 250 -7.94 7.88 -8.13
CA PHE A 250 -7.98 7.01 -6.97
C PHE A 250 -8.83 7.69 -5.91
N ASN A 251 -10.13 7.72 -6.21
CA ASN A 251 -11.16 7.61 -5.20
C ASN A 251 -10.85 6.37 -4.35
N ASN A 252 -10.57 6.53 -3.06
CA ASN A 252 -11.06 5.61 -2.03
C ASN A 252 -10.91 6.23 -0.63
N ARG A 253 -12.00 6.86 -0.17
CA ARG A 253 -12.24 7.51 1.14
C ARG A 253 -11.26 8.64 1.48
N ALA A 254 -11.78 9.87 1.48
CA ALA A 254 -11.07 11.05 1.96
C ALA A 254 -10.47 10.77 3.34
N LEU A 255 -9.15 10.59 3.40
CA LEU A 255 -8.41 10.71 4.65
C LEU A 255 -8.79 12.08 5.24
N SER A 256 -9.10 12.11 6.53
CA SER A 256 -9.30 13.40 7.18
C SER A 256 -7.98 14.18 7.22
N PHE A 257 -8.06 15.50 7.37
CA PHE A 257 -6.88 16.35 7.48
C PHE A 257 -5.86 15.83 8.52
N GLU A 258 -6.33 15.39 9.69
CA GLU A 258 -5.46 14.86 10.74
C GLU A 258 -4.84 13.50 10.38
N GLU A 259 -5.57 12.67 9.63
CA GLU A 259 -5.06 11.38 9.12
C GLU A 259 -3.96 11.60 8.09
N GLU A 260 -4.12 12.58 7.21
CA GLU A 260 -3.07 12.97 6.28
C GLU A 260 -1.85 13.55 7.00
N LEU A 261 -2.05 14.42 7.98
CA LEU A 261 -0.99 15.03 8.76
C LEU A 261 -0.11 13.98 9.44
N ILE A 262 -0.72 12.99 10.09
CA ILE A 262 0.04 11.94 10.77
C ILE A 262 0.79 11.04 9.79
N ILE A 263 0.19 10.71 8.65
CA ILE A 263 0.86 9.95 7.59
C ILE A 263 2.06 10.74 7.07
N LYS A 264 1.92 12.04 6.80
CA LYS A 264 3.02 12.88 6.30
C LYS A 264 4.25 12.86 7.21
N LYS A 265 4.04 13.00 8.53
CA LYS A 265 5.13 12.92 9.51
C LYS A 265 5.93 11.62 9.41
N LEU A 266 5.27 10.50 9.10
CA LEU A 266 5.94 9.21 8.87
C LEU A 266 6.80 9.17 7.59
N PHE A 267 6.72 10.16 6.71
CA PHE A 267 7.46 10.22 5.44
C PHE A 267 8.16 11.58 5.23
N ASP A 268 8.46 12.33 6.28
CA ASP A 268 9.11 13.65 6.18
C ASP A 268 10.39 13.59 5.32
N GLY A 269 10.55 14.56 4.41
CA GLY A 269 11.68 14.67 3.47
C GLY A 269 11.47 14.10 2.06
N ASN A 270 10.24 13.70 1.68
CA ASN A 270 9.91 13.20 0.34
C ASN A 270 9.03 14.19 -0.46
N GLU A 271 9.42 14.50 -1.71
CA GLU A 271 8.57 15.24 -2.67
C GLU A 271 7.19 14.56 -2.75
N MET A 272 6.12 15.31 -2.39
CA MET A 272 4.90 14.79 -1.75
C MET A 272 3.83 14.26 -2.72
N ILE A 273 4.07 13.14 -3.40
CA ILE A 273 2.99 12.34 -3.97
C ILE A 273 3.06 10.93 -3.39
N LEU A 274 2.12 10.60 -2.52
CA LEU A 274 1.94 9.23 -2.01
C LEU A 274 0.82 8.59 -2.81
N ASP A 275 1.12 7.49 -3.50
CA ASP A 275 0.08 6.56 -3.91
C ASP A 275 -0.29 5.68 -2.73
N TYR A 276 -1.58 5.46 -2.49
CA TYR A 276 -2.00 4.64 -1.36
C TYR A 276 -3.29 3.88 -1.63
N LYS A 277 -3.40 2.73 -0.98
CA LYS A 277 -4.54 1.83 -1.07
C LYS A 277 -4.95 1.39 0.33
N PHE A 278 -6.22 1.50 0.66
CA PHE A 278 -6.74 0.93 1.89
C PHE A 278 -6.65 -0.60 1.87
N LEU A 279 -5.89 -1.13 2.81
CA LEU A 279 -5.90 -2.53 3.18
C LEU A 279 -7.01 -2.65 4.24
N LYS A 280 -8.23 -2.98 3.79
CA LYS A 280 -9.47 -3.24 4.55
C LYS A 280 -9.40 -2.97 6.08
N SER A 281 -10.20 -2.03 6.58
CA SER A 281 -10.33 -1.75 8.03
C SER A 281 -10.80 -3.00 8.79
N GLY A 282 -9.95 -3.59 9.62
CA GLY A 282 -10.32 -4.71 10.50
C GLY A 282 -11.23 -4.29 11.66
N ASN A 283 -11.69 -5.25 12.44
CA ASN A 283 -12.54 -5.04 13.63
C ASN A 283 -11.81 -4.29 14.78
N SER A 284 -10.52 -4.00 14.64
CA SER A 284 -9.71 -3.26 15.62
C SER A 284 -10.08 -1.77 15.71
N GLY A 285 -10.74 -1.24 14.68
CA GLY A 285 -11.10 0.18 14.53
C GLY A 285 -10.02 1.02 13.85
N SER A 286 -8.77 0.57 13.87
CA SER A 286 -7.64 1.26 13.23
C SER A 286 -7.69 1.08 11.71
N LYS A 287 -7.22 2.09 10.99
CA LYS A 287 -7.11 2.07 9.52
C LYS A 287 -5.73 1.57 9.13
N VAL A 288 -5.68 0.75 8.08
CA VAL A 288 -4.44 0.22 7.50
C VAL A 288 -4.41 0.59 6.02
N ILE A 289 -3.29 1.15 5.58
CA ILE A 289 -3.06 1.54 4.19
C ILE A 289 -1.71 1.02 3.71
N GLU A 290 -1.69 0.53 2.49
CA GLU A 290 -0.49 0.35 1.68
C GLU A 290 -0.14 1.70 1.08
N ILE A 291 1.11 2.13 1.23
CA ILE A 291 1.63 3.38 0.67
C ILE A 291 2.83 3.06 -0.21
N GLN A 292 2.80 3.61 -1.42
CA GLN A 292 3.91 3.69 -2.33
C GLN A 292 4.24 5.17 -2.59
N PRO A 293 5.37 5.68 -2.07
CA PRO A 293 5.81 7.02 -2.41
C PRO A 293 6.15 7.11 -3.91
N LEU A 294 5.59 8.07 -4.62
CA LEU A 294 6.01 8.44 -5.97
C LEU A 294 7.10 9.51 -5.86
N ARG A 295 8.29 9.23 -6.39
CA ARG A 295 9.32 10.25 -6.62
C ARG A 295 9.70 10.26 -8.09
N GLY A 296 9.74 11.45 -8.69
CA GLY A 296 10.05 11.63 -10.11
C GLY A 296 11.49 11.30 -10.52
N ASN A 297 12.47 11.26 -9.60
CA ASN A 297 13.90 11.20 -9.98
C ASN A 297 14.85 10.43 -9.02
N HIS A 298 14.37 9.57 -8.11
CA HIS A 298 15.25 8.75 -7.24
C HIS A 298 14.86 7.27 -7.29
N PRO A 299 15.84 6.34 -7.37
CA PRO A 299 15.56 4.91 -7.49
C PRO A 299 15.02 4.30 -6.19
N GLU A 300 14.03 3.42 -6.36
CA GLU A 300 13.65 2.29 -5.48
C GLU A 300 13.43 2.61 -3.99
N MET A 301 12.30 3.25 -3.65
CA MET A 301 11.71 3.11 -2.31
C MET A 301 10.68 1.97 -2.30
N GLY A 302 10.80 1.07 -1.32
CA GLY A 302 9.88 -0.04 -1.12
C GLY A 302 8.46 0.39 -0.77
N ARG A 303 7.53 -0.56 -0.78
CA ARG A 303 6.15 -0.36 -0.30
C ARG A 303 6.10 -0.40 1.23
N PHE A 304 5.23 0.42 1.82
CA PHE A 304 5.06 0.53 3.27
C PHE A 304 3.63 0.23 3.70
N VAL A 305 3.44 -0.46 4.82
CA VAL A 305 2.14 -0.52 5.49
C VAL A 305 2.13 0.55 6.57
N VAL A 306 1.12 1.40 6.55
CA VAL A 306 0.86 2.35 7.63
C VAL A 306 -0.43 1.97 8.34
N LYS A 307 -0.35 1.81 9.65
CA LYS A 307 -1.49 1.62 10.54
C LYS A 307 -1.64 2.86 11.41
N PHE A 308 -2.84 3.42 11.45
CA PHE A 308 -3.12 4.65 12.17
C PHE A 308 -4.50 4.64 12.82
N ASP A 309 -4.62 5.39 13.92
CA ASP A 309 -5.86 5.48 14.70
C ASP A 309 -5.92 6.80 15.49
N VAL A 310 -7.11 7.14 15.95
CA VAL A 310 -7.32 8.22 16.92
C VAL A 310 -6.74 7.81 18.27
N LYS A 311 -6.03 8.72 18.92
CA LYS A 311 -5.55 8.54 20.29
C LYS A 311 -6.73 8.31 21.23
N ASN A 312 -6.78 7.13 21.81
CA ASN A 312 -7.70 6.78 22.88
C ASN A 312 -6.92 6.41 24.15
N GLN A 313 -7.63 6.07 25.22
CA GLN A 313 -7.00 5.69 26.50
C GLN A 313 -6.13 4.43 26.39
N GLU A 314 -6.44 3.52 25.46
CA GLU A 314 -5.69 2.28 25.26
C GLU A 314 -4.38 2.50 24.49
N ARG A 315 -4.26 3.60 23.73
CA ARG A 315 -3.08 3.96 22.92
C ARG A 315 -2.55 2.76 22.12
N LYS A 316 -3.44 2.11 21.36
CA LYS A 316 -3.19 0.81 20.69
C LYS A 316 -1.96 0.83 19.79
N ILE A 317 -1.75 1.89 19.01
CA ILE A 317 -0.62 1.98 18.06
C ILE A 317 0.69 2.20 18.83
N LYS A 318 0.65 2.99 19.92
CA LYS A 318 1.82 3.14 20.80
C LYS A 318 2.19 1.82 21.48
N LYS A 319 1.19 1.06 21.95
CA LYS A 319 1.40 -0.28 22.51
C LYS A 319 2.03 -1.20 21.47
N GLU A 320 1.51 -1.20 20.25
CA GLU A 320 2.06 -1.97 19.13
C GLU A 320 3.51 -1.58 18.80
N LYS A 321 3.86 -0.29 18.79
CA LYS A 321 5.26 0.17 18.69
C LYS A 321 6.14 -0.45 19.78
N SER A 322 5.68 -0.46 21.03
CA SER A 322 6.43 -1.04 22.14
C SER A 322 6.64 -2.54 21.97
N LEU A 323 5.61 -3.28 21.54
CA LEU A 323 5.70 -4.71 21.28
C LEU A 323 6.63 -5.01 20.09
N PHE A 324 6.51 -4.25 18.99
CA PHE A 324 7.42 -4.35 17.86
C PHE A 324 8.87 -4.14 18.30
N ARG A 325 9.15 -3.06 19.04
CA ARG A 325 10.51 -2.82 19.55
C ARG A 325 11.01 -4.01 20.37
N GLN A 326 10.22 -4.48 21.33
CA GLN A 326 10.63 -5.54 22.26
C GLN A 326 10.86 -6.89 21.57
N TYR A 327 10.02 -7.26 20.59
CA TYR A 327 9.97 -8.60 20.01
C TYR A 327 10.52 -8.70 18.57
N ILE A 328 10.82 -7.57 17.94
CA ILE A 328 11.41 -7.48 16.61
C ILE A 328 12.74 -6.72 16.66
N SER A 329 12.71 -5.42 16.99
CA SER A 329 13.92 -4.56 16.91
C SER A 329 15.01 -4.96 17.90
N ASP A 330 14.66 -5.11 19.19
CA ASP A 330 15.60 -5.48 20.24
C ASP A 330 16.12 -6.92 20.08
N LEU A 331 15.40 -7.74 19.30
CA LEU A 331 15.83 -9.10 18.93
C LEU A 331 16.61 -9.15 17.61
N LEU A 332 16.87 -7.99 16.99
CA LEU A 332 17.63 -7.86 15.75
C LEU A 332 17.08 -8.73 14.61
N VAL A 333 15.74 -8.83 14.50
CA VAL A 333 15.12 -9.55 13.39
C VAL A 333 15.46 -8.82 12.08
N PRO A 334 16.14 -9.47 11.12
CA PRO A 334 16.59 -8.82 9.90
C PRO A 334 15.40 -8.40 9.02
N ASN A 335 15.58 -7.31 8.27
CA ASN A 335 14.61 -6.80 7.29
C ASN A 335 13.27 -6.30 7.87
N TYR A 336 13.16 -6.12 9.19
CA TYR A 336 12.01 -5.48 9.83
C TYR A 336 12.40 -4.15 10.48
N THR A 337 11.75 -3.09 10.06
CA THR A 337 11.85 -1.74 10.64
C THR A 337 10.45 -1.19 10.86
N ALA A 338 10.32 -0.38 11.92
CA ALA A 338 9.10 0.37 12.14
C ALA A 338 9.41 1.79 12.58
N GLU A 339 8.62 2.72 12.06
CA GLU A 339 8.63 4.12 12.45
C GLU A 339 7.29 4.50 13.06
N TYR A 340 7.32 5.34 14.08
CA TYR A 340 6.13 5.74 14.80
C TYR A 340 6.12 7.24 14.96
N GLU A 341 4.97 7.83 14.69
CA GLU A 341 4.71 9.24 14.86
C GLU A 341 3.39 9.45 15.61
N ASP A 342 3.23 10.64 16.18
CA ASP A 342 1.95 11.06 16.75
C ASP A 342 1.63 12.56 16.54
N THR A 343 0.33 12.88 16.52
CA THR A 343 -0.22 14.25 16.55
C THR A 343 -0.98 14.47 17.85
N VAL A 344 -1.63 15.61 18.04
CA VAL A 344 -2.49 15.83 19.22
C VAL A 344 -3.61 14.78 19.29
N THR A 345 -4.12 14.35 18.14
CA THR A 345 -5.35 13.55 18.04
C THR A 345 -5.11 12.13 17.51
N HIS A 346 -4.03 11.88 16.77
CA HIS A 346 -3.77 10.59 16.11
C HIS A 346 -2.41 10.02 16.44
N GLU A 347 -2.26 8.72 16.22
CA GLU A 347 -0.98 7.99 16.26
C GLU A 347 -0.90 7.05 15.07
N ALA A 348 0.32 6.87 14.55
CA ALA A 348 0.56 5.98 13.41
C ALA A 348 1.89 5.25 13.54
N ILE A 349 1.93 4.07 12.93
CA ILE A 349 3.11 3.23 12.80
C ILE A 349 3.26 2.80 11.33
N ARG A 350 4.47 2.88 10.81
CA ARG A 350 4.87 2.48 9.46
C ARG A 350 5.78 1.27 9.54
N TYR A 351 5.51 0.25 8.74
CA TYR A 351 6.36 -0.93 8.55
C TYR A 351 6.90 -0.97 7.12
N ASN A 352 8.14 -1.42 6.95
CA ASN A 352 8.60 -1.92 5.66
C ASN A 352 8.01 -3.32 5.43
N TYR A 353 7.48 -3.63 4.23
CA TYR A 353 6.83 -4.95 4.02
C TYR A 353 7.05 -5.59 2.63
N ALA A 354 8.11 -5.19 1.93
CA ALA A 354 8.59 -5.84 0.72
C ALA A 354 10.10 -5.58 0.55
N SER A 355 10.81 -6.42 -0.20
CA SER A 355 12.19 -6.10 -0.58
C SER A 355 12.17 -5.00 -1.63
N SER A 356 12.45 -3.76 -1.22
CA SER A 356 12.93 -2.55 -1.94
C SER A 356 12.54 -2.21 -3.40
N ASP A 357 12.18 -3.16 -4.25
CA ASP A 357 12.00 -2.99 -5.68
C ASP A 357 10.54 -2.62 -6.01
N SER A 358 10.34 -1.33 -6.27
CA SER A 358 9.04 -0.62 -6.41
C SER A 358 8.12 -1.13 -7.53
N LYS A 359 8.54 -2.13 -8.31
CA LYS A 359 7.80 -2.66 -9.47
C LYS A 359 7.15 -4.03 -9.24
N LYS A 360 7.44 -4.73 -8.14
CA LYS A 360 7.03 -6.13 -7.98
C LYS A 360 5.87 -6.28 -7.00
N ASP A 361 5.00 -7.25 -7.28
CA ASP A 361 3.77 -7.43 -6.54
C ASP A 361 3.99 -8.17 -5.22
N SER A 362 3.46 -7.58 -4.14
CA SER A 362 3.28 -8.23 -2.84
C SER A 362 1.80 -8.50 -2.63
N PHE A 363 1.46 -9.72 -2.18
CA PHE A 363 0.08 -10.16 -2.08
C PHE A 363 -0.27 -10.55 -0.65
N PRO A 364 -1.37 -10.01 -0.07
CA PRO A 364 -1.93 -10.56 1.17
C PRO A 364 -2.27 -12.04 0.96
N PHE A 365 -1.96 -12.91 1.92
CA PHE A 365 -2.25 -14.34 1.77
C PHE A 365 -3.75 -14.61 1.58
N SER A 366 -4.61 -13.78 2.18
CA SER A 366 -6.06 -13.83 1.98
C SER A 366 -6.47 -13.65 0.52
N LYS A 367 -5.77 -12.80 -0.24
CA LYS A 367 -5.97 -12.63 -1.67
C LYS A 367 -5.53 -13.89 -2.43
N LEU A 368 -4.35 -14.42 -2.11
CA LEU A 368 -3.83 -15.64 -2.74
C LEU A 368 -4.77 -16.83 -2.56
N VAL A 369 -5.32 -17.02 -1.34
CA VAL A 369 -6.34 -18.04 -1.07
C VAL A 369 -7.60 -17.77 -1.88
N SER A 370 -8.10 -16.53 -1.90
CA SER A 370 -9.29 -16.18 -2.68
C SER A 370 -9.10 -16.40 -4.18
N ASP A 371 -7.92 -16.10 -4.72
CA ASP A 371 -7.62 -16.28 -6.14
C ASP A 371 -7.54 -17.79 -6.47
N LYS A 372 -6.99 -18.60 -5.57
CA LYS A 372 -6.98 -20.07 -5.69
C LYS A 372 -8.39 -20.66 -5.69
N LEU A 373 -9.26 -20.21 -4.79
CA LEU A 373 -10.65 -20.69 -4.71
C LEU A 373 -11.54 -20.25 -5.88
N ARG A 374 -11.09 -19.26 -6.67
CA ARG A 374 -11.81 -18.72 -7.84
C ARG A 374 -11.18 -19.13 -9.17
N ASP A 375 -10.24 -20.06 -9.15
CA ASP A 375 -9.47 -20.49 -10.33
C ASP A 375 -8.77 -19.32 -11.06
N LYS A 376 -8.36 -18.28 -10.31
CA LYS A 376 -7.61 -17.11 -10.80
C LYS A 376 -6.14 -17.12 -10.36
N TYR A 377 -5.70 -18.21 -9.75
CA TYR A 377 -4.36 -18.32 -9.20
C TYR A 377 -3.34 -18.60 -10.30
N ASN A 378 -2.50 -17.60 -10.60
CA ASN A 378 -1.48 -17.66 -11.64
C ASN A 378 -0.10 -17.28 -11.08
N HIS A 379 0.29 -17.88 -9.95
CA HIS A 379 1.58 -17.64 -9.33
C HIS A 379 2.50 -18.86 -9.45
N SER A 380 3.80 -18.61 -9.51
CA SER A 380 4.84 -19.64 -9.66
C SER A 380 5.07 -20.50 -8.40
N PHE A 381 4.43 -20.15 -7.27
CA PHE A 381 4.53 -20.84 -5.99
C PHE A 381 3.18 -21.41 -5.54
N THR A 382 3.21 -22.45 -4.70
CA THR A 382 1.99 -23.02 -4.09
C THR A 382 1.66 -22.35 -2.76
N LEU A 383 0.40 -22.42 -2.34
CA LEU A 383 -0.03 -21.85 -1.05
C LEU A 383 0.58 -22.60 0.14
N GLU A 384 0.78 -23.90 0.04
CA GLU A 384 1.45 -24.73 1.05
C GLU A 384 2.89 -24.26 1.27
N LYS A 385 3.60 -23.92 0.18
CA LYS A 385 4.95 -23.36 0.25
C LYS A 385 4.95 -22.01 0.97
N VAL A 386 3.93 -21.17 0.77
CA VAL A 386 3.81 -19.90 1.50
C VAL A 386 3.63 -20.14 3.00
N ILE A 387 2.90 -21.18 3.42
CA ILE A 387 2.76 -21.57 4.84
C ILE A 387 4.11 -22.05 5.40
N ASP A 388 4.85 -22.86 4.65
CA ASP A 388 6.19 -23.31 5.06
C ASP A 388 7.17 -22.12 5.17
N GLU A 389 7.14 -21.18 4.22
CA GLU A 389 7.92 -19.93 4.27
C GLU A 389 7.51 -19.04 5.46
N LEU A 390 6.21 -18.96 5.78
CA LEU A 390 5.68 -18.18 6.89
C LEU A 390 6.28 -18.64 8.23
N PHE A 391 6.19 -19.93 8.55
CA PHE A 391 6.73 -20.45 9.81
C PHE A 391 8.26 -20.64 9.78
N GLY A 392 8.88 -20.55 8.60
CA GLY A 392 10.32 -20.51 8.40
C GLY A 392 10.92 -19.10 8.36
N CYS A 393 10.13 -18.03 8.44
CA CYS A 393 10.62 -16.66 8.29
C CYS A 393 11.43 -16.19 9.51
N ALA A 394 12.22 -15.12 9.32
CA ALA A 394 13.19 -14.65 10.33
C ALA A 394 12.59 -14.37 11.73
N PRO A 395 11.42 -13.71 11.87
CA PRO A 395 10.75 -13.60 13.17
C PRO A 395 10.58 -14.96 13.87
N TYR A 396 10.01 -15.97 13.19
CA TYR A 396 9.75 -17.27 13.79
C TYR A 396 11.03 -18.04 14.14
N GLN A 397 12.07 -17.94 13.32
CA GLN A 397 13.38 -18.54 13.64
C GLN A 397 13.90 -18.05 14.99
N ILE A 398 13.83 -16.73 15.23
CA ILE A 398 14.28 -16.12 16.49
C ILE A 398 13.29 -16.43 17.63
N TRP A 399 11.99 -16.25 17.42
CA TRP A 399 10.96 -16.46 18.43
C TRP A 399 10.91 -17.90 18.94
N ASN A 400 11.18 -18.87 18.07
CA ASN A 400 11.23 -20.29 18.42
C ASN A 400 12.40 -20.65 19.35
N THR A 401 13.44 -19.82 19.45
CA THR A 401 14.54 -20.04 20.42
C THR A 401 14.18 -19.65 21.85
N LYS A 402 13.12 -18.86 22.03
CA LYS A 402 12.67 -18.32 23.33
C LYS A 402 11.46 -19.08 23.85
N LYS A 403 11.58 -20.41 23.93
CA LYS A 403 10.55 -21.30 24.47
C LYS A 403 10.74 -21.50 25.97
N SER A 404 9.64 -21.50 26.71
CA SER A 404 9.59 -21.89 28.12
C SER A 404 8.51 -22.93 28.32
N GLU A 405 8.84 -24.03 28.98
CA GLU A 405 7.90 -25.09 29.34
C GLU A 405 7.36 -24.88 30.75
N ASP A 406 6.05 -25.04 30.93
CA ASP A 406 5.43 -25.09 32.26
C ASP A 406 4.04 -25.76 32.19
N THR A 407 3.39 -25.91 33.33
CA THR A 407 1.97 -26.23 33.42
C THR A 407 1.17 -24.96 33.69
N PHE A 408 0.24 -24.64 32.79
CA PHE A 408 -0.59 -23.44 32.90
C PHE A 408 -2.06 -23.81 32.88
N SER A 409 -2.89 -23.04 33.60
CA SER A 409 -4.34 -23.11 33.38
C SER A 409 -4.69 -22.53 32.00
N VAL A 410 -5.66 -23.12 31.32
CA VAL A 410 -6.17 -22.61 30.03
C VAL A 410 -6.66 -21.18 30.17
N LYS A 411 -7.36 -20.86 31.27
CA LYS A 411 -7.78 -19.49 31.60
C LYS A 411 -6.62 -18.49 31.58
N THR A 412 -5.47 -18.84 32.16
CA THR A 412 -4.29 -17.97 32.19
C THR A 412 -3.62 -17.88 30.82
N LEU A 413 -3.54 -18.99 30.07
CA LEU A 413 -2.93 -19.02 28.73
C LEU A 413 -3.65 -18.11 27.74
N TYR A 414 -4.99 -18.08 27.79
CA TYR A 414 -5.81 -17.41 26.79
C TYR A 414 -6.63 -16.24 27.34
N GLY A 415 -6.26 -15.72 28.51
CA GLY A 415 -7.02 -14.65 29.18
C GLY A 415 -7.29 -13.44 28.29
N ASP A 416 -6.31 -13.04 27.47
CA ASP A 416 -6.44 -11.92 26.54
C ASP A 416 -7.45 -12.19 25.40
N TYR A 417 -7.57 -13.43 24.94
CA TYR A 417 -8.51 -13.85 23.88
C TYR A 417 -9.94 -14.02 24.40
N LEU A 418 -10.10 -14.17 25.72
CA LEU A 418 -11.38 -14.42 26.38
C LEU A 418 -11.98 -13.17 27.05
N LYS A 419 -11.38 -11.98 26.91
CA LYS A 419 -11.88 -10.73 27.49
C LYS A 419 -13.32 -10.38 27.08
N SER A 420 -13.75 -10.82 25.90
CA SER A 420 -15.09 -10.57 25.37
C SER A 420 -16.05 -11.76 25.50
N GLU A 421 -15.86 -12.63 26.51
CA GLU A 421 -16.71 -13.81 26.78
C GLU A 421 -18.21 -13.52 26.72
N ALA A 422 -18.68 -12.41 27.32
CA ALA A 422 -20.08 -12.02 27.26
C ALA A 422 -20.59 -11.80 25.81
N LYS A 423 -19.76 -11.24 24.92
CA LYS A 423 -20.12 -11.06 23.50
C LYS A 423 -20.22 -12.39 22.77
N ILE A 424 -19.34 -13.34 23.11
CA ILE A 424 -19.34 -14.69 22.53
C ILE A 424 -20.62 -15.42 22.95
N LEU A 425 -20.95 -15.43 24.25
CA LEU A 425 -22.16 -16.08 24.76
C LEU A 425 -23.43 -15.49 24.15
N LYS A 426 -23.49 -14.17 24.01
CA LYS A 426 -24.58 -13.48 23.31
C LYS A 426 -24.70 -13.92 21.85
N ALA A 427 -23.59 -14.02 21.12
CA ALA A 427 -23.59 -14.49 19.75
C ALA A 427 -24.10 -15.94 19.64
N ILE A 428 -23.67 -16.83 20.54
CA ILE A 428 -24.19 -18.22 20.57
C ILE A 428 -25.71 -18.23 20.81
N SER A 429 -26.19 -17.43 21.77
CA SER A 429 -27.62 -17.31 22.06
C SER A 429 -28.43 -16.91 20.83
N LEU A 430 -27.95 -15.91 20.10
CA LEU A 430 -28.58 -15.40 18.88
C LEU A 430 -28.58 -16.44 17.75
N ILE A 431 -27.44 -17.11 17.51
CA ILE A 431 -27.32 -18.11 16.44
C ILE A 431 -28.21 -19.33 16.72
N LYS A 432 -28.28 -19.78 17.98
CA LYS A 432 -29.11 -20.91 18.39
C LYS A 432 -30.60 -20.57 18.57
N GLY A 433 -30.96 -19.29 18.59
CA GLY A 433 -32.33 -18.86 18.87
C GLY A 433 -32.80 -19.22 20.29
N ILE A 434 -31.88 -19.22 21.26
CA ILE A 434 -32.18 -19.50 22.67
C ILE A 434 -32.09 -18.22 23.50
N ASP A 435 -32.78 -18.20 24.65
CA ASP A 435 -32.74 -17.09 25.60
C ASP A 435 -31.37 -16.98 26.29
N GLU A 436 -30.88 -15.75 26.49
CA GLU A 436 -29.56 -15.52 27.11
C GLU A 436 -29.49 -16.08 28.54
N SER A 437 -30.61 -16.22 29.26
CA SER A 437 -30.63 -16.86 30.59
C SER A 437 -30.41 -18.38 30.53
N ALA A 438 -30.78 -19.02 29.43
CA ALA A 438 -30.62 -20.46 29.21
C ALA A 438 -29.23 -20.84 28.66
N ILE A 439 -28.41 -19.87 28.23
CA ILE A 439 -27.11 -20.13 27.62
C ILE A 439 -26.16 -20.95 28.51
N ASN A 440 -26.30 -20.82 29.83
CA ASN A 440 -25.44 -21.51 30.80
C ASN A 440 -25.71 -23.02 30.89
N THR A 441 -26.87 -23.48 30.43
CA THR A 441 -27.23 -24.91 30.40
C THR A 441 -26.81 -25.60 29.11
N GLU A 442 -26.44 -24.85 28.08
CA GLU A 442 -25.95 -25.39 26.82
C GLU A 442 -24.69 -26.25 27.02
N GLU A 443 -24.67 -27.41 26.35
CA GLU A 443 -23.57 -28.37 26.44
C GLU A 443 -22.23 -27.72 26.09
N LEU A 444 -22.16 -27.00 24.98
CA LEU A 444 -20.96 -26.26 24.54
C LEU A 444 -20.44 -25.32 25.63
N VAL A 445 -21.31 -24.59 26.32
CA VAL A 445 -20.94 -23.61 27.33
C VAL A 445 -20.44 -24.29 28.61
N ARG A 446 -21.04 -25.43 28.98
CA ARG A 446 -20.54 -26.26 30.08
C ARG A 446 -19.16 -26.83 29.75
N ASN A 447 -18.98 -27.39 28.55
CA ASN A 447 -17.70 -27.91 28.09
C ASN A 447 -16.64 -26.80 28.05
N TYR A 448 -16.97 -25.62 27.53
CA TYR A 448 -16.11 -24.44 27.56
C TYR A 448 -15.63 -24.12 28.98
N LYS A 449 -16.52 -24.09 29.98
CA LYS A 449 -16.15 -23.82 31.38
C LYS A 449 -15.18 -24.86 31.92
N THR A 450 -15.41 -26.15 31.62
CA THR A 450 -14.52 -27.23 32.01
C THR A 450 -13.15 -27.07 31.37
N ILE A 451 -13.09 -26.88 30.04
CA ILE A 451 -11.85 -26.70 29.27
C ILE A 451 -11.08 -25.45 29.76
N LYS A 452 -11.77 -24.34 29.99
CA LYS A 452 -11.16 -23.10 30.49
C LYS A 452 -10.50 -23.29 31.85
N ASN A 453 -11.07 -24.12 32.71
CA ASN A 453 -10.58 -24.36 34.06
C ASN A 453 -9.58 -25.53 34.15
N SER A 454 -9.31 -26.23 33.05
CA SER A 454 -8.29 -27.27 33.02
C SER A 454 -6.87 -26.66 32.98
N SER A 455 -5.89 -27.51 33.26
CA SER A 455 -4.47 -27.19 33.16
C SER A 455 -3.80 -28.06 32.11
N LEU A 456 -2.80 -27.48 31.45
CA LEU A 456 -2.09 -28.10 30.35
C LEU A 456 -0.59 -27.87 30.54
N ARG A 457 0.19 -28.95 30.46
CA ARG A 457 1.64 -28.85 30.29
C ARG A 457 1.90 -28.46 28.84
N THR A 458 2.57 -27.33 28.63
CA THR A 458 2.76 -26.76 27.29
C THR A 458 3.99 -25.85 27.23
N TYR A 459 4.38 -25.48 26.02
CA TYR A 459 5.34 -24.40 25.78
C TYR A 459 4.62 -23.05 25.63
N LYS A 460 5.24 -22.03 26.21
CA LYS A 460 5.06 -20.65 25.76
C LYS A 460 6.25 -20.23 24.91
N LYS A 461 5.99 -19.44 23.87
CA LYS A 461 7.02 -18.75 23.09
C LYS A 461 6.51 -17.38 22.67
N ILE A 462 7.40 -16.57 22.12
CA ILE A 462 6.97 -15.38 21.41
C ILE A 462 6.16 -15.83 20.18
N CYS A 463 4.98 -15.26 20.03
CA CYS A 463 4.04 -15.53 18.95
C CYS A 463 3.58 -14.18 18.39
N HIS A 464 3.13 -14.19 17.14
CA HIS A 464 2.47 -13.05 16.55
C HIS A 464 1.20 -12.69 17.33
N GLY A 465 0.45 -13.70 17.78
CA GLY A 465 -0.73 -13.60 18.65
C GLY A 465 -2.04 -13.38 17.88
N ASP A 466 -1.99 -12.71 16.73
CA ASP A 466 -3.17 -12.52 15.86
C ASP A 466 -2.86 -12.90 14.40
N LEU A 467 -2.20 -14.05 14.20
CA LEU A 467 -1.79 -14.49 12.86
C LEU A 467 -2.98 -15.02 12.05
N HIS A 468 -3.72 -14.13 11.39
CA HIS A 468 -4.72 -14.49 10.39
C HIS A 468 -4.21 -14.20 8.97
N SER A 469 -4.92 -14.73 7.96
CA SER A 469 -4.55 -14.65 6.53
C SER A 469 -4.38 -13.25 5.93
N GLU A 470 -4.65 -12.18 6.68
CA GLU A 470 -4.45 -10.79 6.25
C GLU A 470 -3.22 -10.13 6.91
N ASN A 471 -2.63 -10.75 7.93
CA ASN A 471 -1.51 -10.21 8.70
C ASN A 471 -0.15 -10.69 8.18
N PHE A 472 -0.12 -11.29 6.99
CA PHE A 472 1.11 -11.60 6.30
C PHE A 472 0.96 -11.58 4.78
N PHE A 473 2.07 -11.28 4.13
CA PHE A 473 2.18 -11.05 2.71
C PHE A 473 3.24 -11.95 2.11
N LYS A 474 2.99 -12.40 0.89
CA LYS A 474 3.99 -13.09 0.07
C LYS A 474 4.55 -12.12 -0.96
N ASP A 475 5.85 -11.87 -0.85
CA ASP A 475 6.68 -11.23 -1.86
C ASP A 475 7.25 -12.33 -2.76
N GLU A 476 7.08 -12.19 -4.09
CA GLU A 476 7.49 -13.22 -5.05
C GLU A 476 8.99 -13.56 -4.96
N GLN A 477 9.84 -12.60 -4.58
CA GLN A 477 11.30 -12.77 -4.56
C GLN A 477 11.90 -12.83 -3.16
N ALA A 478 11.33 -12.13 -2.17
CA ALA A 478 11.95 -11.99 -0.85
C ALA A 478 11.30 -12.79 0.29
N GLY A 479 10.23 -13.54 0.02
CA GLY A 479 9.63 -14.47 0.97
C GLY A 479 8.36 -13.93 1.63
N VAL A 480 8.15 -14.25 2.91
CA VAL A 480 6.95 -13.89 3.67
C VAL A 480 7.25 -12.80 4.69
N TYR A 481 6.39 -11.78 4.73
CA TYR A 481 6.46 -10.65 5.65
C TYR A 481 5.23 -10.60 6.56
N LEU A 482 5.45 -10.38 7.87
CA LEU A 482 4.42 -10.20 8.89
C LEU A 482 4.08 -8.71 9.08
N ILE A 483 2.83 -8.41 9.39
CA ILE A 483 2.37 -7.08 9.81
C ILE A 483 1.41 -7.20 10.99
N ASP A 484 1.07 -6.08 11.63
CA ASP A 484 0.17 -6.02 12.79
C ASP A 484 0.71 -6.73 14.04
N PHE A 485 1.71 -6.12 14.66
CA PHE A 485 2.39 -6.65 15.85
C PHE A 485 1.66 -6.29 17.15
N GLY A 486 0.40 -5.85 17.08
CA GLY A 486 -0.37 -5.35 18.23
C GLY A 486 -0.64 -6.41 19.31
N TRP A 487 -0.53 -7.69 18.95
CA TRP A 487 -0.69 -8.84 19.83
C TRP A 487 0.60 -9.63 20.07
N THR A 488 1.72 -9.20 19.49
CA THR A 488 2.98 -9.94 19.58
C THR A 488 3.48 -9.95 21.02
N ASN A 489 3.55 -11.13 21.61
CA ASN A 489 3.95 -11.35 23.01
C ASN A 489 4.27 -12.83 23.23
N GLN A 490 4.63 -13.20 24.47
CA GLN A 490 4.77 -14.58 24.91
C GLN A 490 3.40 -15.22 25.14
N HIS A 491 3.00 -16.11 24.23
CA HIS A 491 1.71 -16.82 24.24
C HIS A 491 1.92 -18.33 24.24
N HIS A 492 0.82 -19.08 24.27
CA HIS A 492 0.84 -20.52 23.94
C HIS A 492 1.50 -20.75 22.57
N SER A 493 2.38 -21.76 22.47
CA SER A 493 3.18 -22.02 21.27
C SER A 493 2.37 -22.32 20.01
N LEU A 494 1.12 -22.80 20.17
CA LEU A 494 0.24 -23.20 19.09
C LEU A 494 -0.77 -22.12 18.69
N ILE A 495 -0.72 -20.92 19.29
CA ILE A 495 -1.74 -19.88 19.07
C ILE A 495 -1.79 -19.39 17.62
N ASP A 496 -0.64 -19.19 16.99
CA ASP A 496 -0.56 -18.65 15.63
C ASP A 496 -1.07 -19.67 14.59
N HIS A 497 -0.78 -20.96 14.82
CA HIS A 497 -1.29 -22.06 13.99
C HIS A 497 -2.81 -22.17 14.10
N ALA A 498 -3.35 -22.18 15.33
CA ALA A 498 -4.78 -22.21 15.59
C ALA A 498 -5.50 -21.00 15.00
N THR A 499 -4.91 -19.80 15.10
CA THR A 499 -5.47 -18.57 14.55
C THR A 499 -5.51 -18.59 13.03
N LEU A 500 -4.45 -19.05 12.38
CA LEU A 500 -4.42 -19.18 10.94
C LEU A 500 -5.41 -20.23 10.44
N GLU A 501 -5.50 -21.39 11.10
CA GLU A 501 -6.48 -22.43 10.78
C GLU A 501 -7.92 -21.89 10.89
N CYS A 502 -8.27 -21.22 11.99
CA CYS A 502 -9.59 -20.58 12.13
C CYS A 502 -9.83 -19.51 11.06
N SER A 503 -8.81 -18.73 10.70
CA SER A 503 -8.93 -17.75 9.62
C SER A 503 -9.24 -18.41 8.28
N LEU A 504 -8.64 -19.56 7.97
CA LEU A 504 -8.94 -20.31 6.75
C LEU A 504 -10.37 -20.86 6.77
N LYS A 505 -10.78 -21.47 7.88
CA LYS A 505 -12.11 -22.08 8.04
C LYS A 505 -13.24 -21.06 7.90
N PHE A 506 -13.19 -19.97 8.65
CA PHE A 506 -14.37 -19.12 8.84
C PHE A 506 -14.42 -17.90 7.93
N LYS A 507 -13.29 -17.54 7.30
CA LYS A 507 -13.22 -16.40 6.38
C LYS A 507 -13.25 -16.81 4.91
N HIS A 508 -12.62 -17.93 4.56
CA HIS A 508 -12.35 -18.28 3.16
C HIS A 508 -13.28 -19.36 2.62
N LEU A 509 -13.82 -20.24 3.46
CA LEU A 509 -14.79 -21.21 2.99
C LEU A 509 -16.10 -20.54 2.57
N PRO A 510 -16.65 -20.87 1.39
CA PRO A 510 -17.89 -20.27 0.92
C PRO A 510 -19.08 -20.54 1.85
N PHE A 511 -19.86 -19.51 2.11
CA PHE A 511 -21.01 -19.54 3.03
C PHE A 511 -22.17 -20.42 2.54
N TYR A 512 -22.19 -20.79 1.25
CA TYR A 512 -23.21 -21.66 0.67
C TYR A 512 -22.98 -23.16 0.97
N ILE A 513 -21.83 -23.54 1.50
CA ILE A 513 -21.54 -24.94 1.82
C ILE A 513 -22.35 -25.35 3.06
N PRO A 514 -23.11 -26.45 3.02
CA PRO A 514 -23.90 -26.90 4.17
C PRO A 514 -23.03 -27.14 5.40
N VAL A 515 -23.48 -26.65 6.57
CA VAL A 515 -22.75 -26.78 7.83
C VAL A 515 -22.52 -28.26 8.20
N ASP A 516 -23.48 -29.14 7.91
CA ASP A 516 -23.34 -30.58 8.20
C ASP A 516 -22.17 -31.21 7.43
N GLU A 517 -21.96 -30.82 6.17
CA GLU A 517 -20.84 -31.28 5.35
C GLU A 517 -19.49 -30.82 5.94
N LEU A 518 -19.44 -29.56 6.37
CA LEU A 518 -18.24 -29.01 7.03
C LEU A 518 -18.01 -29.69 8.40
N THR A 519 -19.08 -30.01 9.14
CA THR A 519 -19.02 -30.67 10.45
C THR A 519 -18.50 -32.11 10.33
N SER A 520 -18.90 -32.83 9.27
CA SER A 520 -18.30 -34.14 8.97
C SER A 520 -16.79 -34.01 8.70
N CYS A 521 -16.36 -32.99 7.96
CA CYS A 521 -14.94 -32.74 7.73
C CYS A 521 -14.19 -32.42 9.03
N GLU A 522 -14.79 -31.64 9.94
CA GLU A 522 -14.20 -31.35 11.25
C GLU A 522 -13.99 -32.61 12.08
N THR A 523 -14.94 -33.55 12.03
CA THR A 523 -14.85 -34.80 12.79
C THR A 523 -13.65 -35.63 12.34
N GLU A 524 -13.39 -35.75 11.04
CA GLU A 524 -12.20 -36.44 10.51
C GLU A 524 -10.91 -35.73 10.93
N LEU A 525 -10.94 -34.39 10.95
CA LEU A 525 -9.81 -33.57 11.39
C LEU A 525 -9.55 -33.66 12.91
N LEU A 526 -10.38 -34.30 13.73
CA LEU A 526 -10.07 -34.44 15.17
C LEU A 526 -8.94 -35.45 15.45
N SER A 527 -8.61 -36.28 14.46
CA SER A 527 -7.61 -37.33 14.59
C SER A 527 -6.17 -36.80 14.56
N ILE A 528 -5.24 -37.49 15.23
CA ILE A 528 -3.81 -37.16 15.17
C ILE A 528 -3.22 -37.33 13.75
N SER A 529 -3.80 -38.21 12.93
CA SER A 529 -3.39 -38.41 11.54
C SER A 529 -3.56 -37.14 10.69
N SER A 530 -4.47 -36.24 11.06
CA SER A 530 -4.65 -34.93 10.40
C SER A 530 -3.45 -33.98 10.52
N PHE A 531 -2.49 -34.29 11.39
CA PHE A 531 -1.24 -33.55 11.48
C PHE A 531 -0.19 -34.08 10.50
N SER A 532 -0.51 -35.09 9.68
CA SER A 532 0.40 -35.68 8.70
C SER A 532 0.13 -35.18 7.27
N LYS A 533 1.18 -34.87 6.50
CA LYS A 533 1.05 -34.64 5.04
C LYS A 533 0.45 -35.85 4.29
N SER A 534 0.50 -37.05 4.86
CA SER A 534 -0.12 -38.26 4.28
C SER A 534 -1.56 -38.49 4.77
N PHE A 535 -2.19 -37.52 5.42
CA PHE A 535 -3.59 -37.61 5.84
C PHE A 535 -4.49 -37.84 4.62
N ASP A 536 -5.38 -38.83 4.71
CA ASP A 536 -6.28 -39.18 3.62
C ASP A 536 -7.39 -38.12 3.48
N LEU A 537 -7.45 -37.49 2.31
CA LEU A 537 -8.43 -36.45 1.99
C LEU A 537 -9.55 -36.93 1.07
N LEU A 538 -9.64 -38.24 0.80
CA LEU A 538 -10.65 -38.83 -0.09
C LEU A 538 -12.09 -38.62 0.39
N PHE A 539 -12.30 -38.35 1.68
CA PHE A 539 -13.62 -38.01 2.23
C PHE A 539 -14.13 -36.64 1.74
N ILE A 540 -13.25 -35.78 1.23
CA ILE A 540 -13.61 -34.43 0.79
C ILE A 540 -14.00 -34.44 -0.69
N LYS A 541 -15.28 -34.15 -0.95
CA LYS A 541 -15.83 -34.18 -2.31
C LYS A 541 -15.69 -32.85 -3.05
N ARG A 542 -15.65 -31.72 -2.34
CA ARG A 542 -15.64 -30.38 -2.94
C ARG A 542 -14.21 -29.88 -3.13
N PRO A 543 -13.83 -29.42 -4.35
CA PRO A 543 -12.51 -28.86 -4.59
C PRO A 543 -12.15 -27.69 -3.68
N SER A 544 -13.08 -26.76 -3.44
CA SER A 544 -12.83 -25.60 -2.56
C SER A 544 -12.55 -25.99 -1.11
N VAL A 545 -13.25 -27.01 -0.58
CA VAL A 545 -12.99 -27.54 0.76
C VAL A 545 -11.66 -28.28 0.79
N LEU A 546 -11.36 -29.06 -0.25
CA LEU A 546 -10.12 -29.81 -0.38
C LEU A 546 -8.90 -28.90 -0.32
N GLU A 547 -8.92 -27.78 -1.06
CA GLU A 547 -7.83 -26.81 -1.06
C GLU A 547 -7.60 -26.20 0.33
N ILE A 548 -8.68 -25.84 1.05
CA ILE A 548 -8.54 -25.33 2.42
C ILE A 548 -8.02 -26.40 3.38
N VAL A 549 -8.52 -27.64 3.30
CA VAL A 549 -8.08 -28.71 4.20
C VAL A 549 -6.62 -29.09 3.95
N LYS A 550 -6.11 -29.05 2.71
CA LYS A 550 -4.67 -29.19 2.44
C LYS A 550 -3.83 -28.17 3.21
N LEU A 551 -4.25 -26.91 3.22
CA LEU A 551 -3.57 -25.86 3.97
C LEU A 551 -3.65 -26.09 5.47
N ILE A 552 -4.80 -26.56 5.99
CA ILE A 552 -4.97 -26.91 7.39
C ILE A 552 -4.02 -28.05 7.79
N THR A 553 -3.95 -29.12 7.00
CA THR A 553 -3.00 -30.22 7.21
C THR A 553 -1.56 -29.73 7.22
N GLN A 554 -1.20 -28.81 6.31
CA GLN A 554 0.14 -28.21 6.28
C GLN A 554 0.45 -27.36 7.52
N ILE A 555 -0.52 -26.60 8.05
CA ILE A 555 -0.39 -25.85 9.32
C ILE A 555 -0.17 -26.80 10.48
N ARG A 556 -0.96 -27.89 10.54
CA ARG A 556 -0.91 -28.87 11.63
C ARG A 556 0.38 -29.68 11.62
N GLU A 557 0.88 -30.08 10.45
CA GLU A 557 2.20 -30.69 10.33
C GLU A 557 3.28 -29.77 10.89
N ASN A 558 3.24 -28.47 10.55
CA ASN A 558 4.19 -27.50 11.06
C ASN A 558 4.05 -27.30 12.58
N ALA A 559 2.83 -27.39 13.12
CA ALA A 559 2.54 -27.24 14.54
C ALA A 559 3.12 -28.37 15.41
N LYS A 560 3.33 -29.58 14.89
CA LYS A 560 3.82 -30.75 15.66
C LYS A 560 5.09 -30.47 16.46
N GLN A 561 6.04 -29.74 15.89
CA GLN A 561 7.32 -29.40 16.55
C GLN A 561 7.17 -28.43 17.73
N HIS A 562 5.96 -27.91 17.94
CA HIS A 562 5.61 -26.96 18.99
C HIS A 562 4.69 -27.56 20.06
N MET A 563 4.27 -28.82 19.89
CA MET A 563 3.52 -29.59 20.88
C MET A 563 4.48 -30.25 21.87
N ILE A 564 4.04 -30.41 23.12
CA ILE A 564 4.73 -31.21 24.14
C ILE A 564 4.74 -32.68 23.77
N ASP A 565 3.58 -33.20 23.36
CA ASP A 565 3.39 -34.57 22.92
C ASP A 565 2.81 -34.57 21.51
N ASN A 566 3.65 -34.84 20.51
CA ASN A 566 3.26 -34.86 19.11
C ASN A 566 2.41 -36.07 18.70
N THR A 567 2.10 -36.98 19.64
CA THR A 567 1.21 -38.13 19.44
C THR A 567 -0.20 -37.88 19.98
N ASN A 568 -0.38 -36.85 20.80
CA ASN A 568 -1.66 -36.49 21.40
C ASN A 568 -2.16 -35.12 20.89
N PRO A 569 -3.29 -35.04 20.17
CA PRO A 569 -3.76 -33.79 19.59
C PRO A 569 -4.36 -32.83 20.63
N LEU A 570 -4.58 -33.26 21.89
CA LEU A 570 -5.29 -32.50 22.92
C LEU A 570 -4.80 -31.06 23.08
N GLU A 571 -3.49 -30.85 23.16
CA GLU A 571 -2.88 -29.51 23.34
C GLU A 571 -3.27 -28.55 22.20
N TYR A 572 -3.18 -29.03 20.96
CA TYR A 572 -3.55 -28.26 19.78
C TYR A 572 -5.06 -28.04 19.71
N LEU A 573 -5.87 -29.06 19.99
CA LEU A 573 -7.33 -28.97 19.97
C LEU A 573 -7.84 -27.96 20.99
N ILE A 574 -7.22 -27.86 22.18
CA ILE A 574 -7.56 -26.80 23.16
C ILE A 574 -7.26 -25.41 22.59
N SER A 575 -6.10 -25.20 21.96
CA SER A 575 -5.75 -23.94 21.31
C SER A 575 -6.74 -23.57 20.21
N LEU A 576 -7.03 -24.52 19.34
CA LEU A 576 -8.00 -24.39 18.24
C LEU A 576 -9.40 -24.08 18.77
N PHE A 577 -9.84 -24.76 19.82
CA PHE A 577 -11.14 -24.54 20.45
C PHE A 577 -11.26 -23.13 21.02
N ILE A 578 -10.27 -22.64 21.77
CA ILE A 578 -10.34 -21.30 22.38
C ILE A 578 -10.37 -20.21 21.31
N ILE A 579 -9.54 -20.32 20.28
CA ILE A 579 -9.56 -19.35 19.18
C ILE A 579 -10.87 -19.44 18.40
N ASN A 580 -11.34 -20.63 18.04
CA ASN A 580 -12.61 -20.82 17.37
C ASN A 580 -13.78 -20.25 18.20
N PHE A 581 -13.84 -20.55 19.50
CA PHE A 581 -14.86 -20.03 20.40
C PHE A 581 -14.89 -18.49 20.40
N ARG A 582 -13.72 -17.84 20.37
CA ARG A 582 -13.62 -16.38 20.17
C ARG A 582 -14.20 -15.93 18.83
N GLN A 583 -14.00 -16.68 17.74
CA GLN A 583 -14.44 -16.29 16.40
C GLN A 583 -15.96 -16.24 16.23
N ILE A 584 -16.73 -16.98 17.05
CA ILE A 584 -18.20 -17.01 17.01
C ILE A 584 -18.80 -15.59 17.15
N GLN A 585 -18.13 -14.66 17.82
CA GLN A 585 -18.65 -13.30 18.03
C GLN A 585 -18.59 -12.39 16.80
N TYR A 586 -17.86 -12.76 15.73
CA TYR A 586 -17.63 -11.89 14.58
C TYR A 586 -18.60 -12.20 13.45
N ALA A 587 -19.48 -11.24 13.16
CA ALA A 587 -20.53 -11.38 12.14
C ALA A 587 -20.01 -11.39 10.70
N ASP A 588 -18.77 -10.95 10.46
CA ASP A 588 -18.12 -10.99 9.15
C ASP A 588 -17.51 -12.37 8.81
N LEU A 589 -17.56 -13.31 9.75
CA LEU A 589 -17.13 -14.70 9.58
C LEU A 589 -18.33 -15.64 9.47
N ASN A 590 -18.09 -16.88 9.02
CA ASN A 590 -19.11 -17.92 8.99
C ASN A 590 -19.42 -18.44 10.42
N GLN A 591 -20.25 -17.67 11.16
CA GLN A 591 -20.56 -17.93 12.57
C GLN A 591 -21.24 -19.28 12.81
N SER A 592 -22.11 -19.72 11.90
CA SER A 592 -22.79 -21.02 12.01
C SER A 592 -21.78 -22.17 11.95
N TYR A 593 -20.81 -22.09 11.04
CA TYR A 593 -19.75 -23.07 10.96
C TYR A 593 -18.81 -23.00 12.18
N ALA A 594 -18.40 -21.80 12.62
CA ALA A 594 -17.60 -21.64 13.83
C ALA A 594 -18.26 -22.27 15.06
N LEU A 595 -19.58 -22.06 15.24
CA LEU A 595 -20.37 -22.67 16.30
C LEU A 595 -20.36 -24.21 16.21
N ALA A 596 -20.66 -24.78 15.05
CA ALA A 596 -20.67 -26.23 14.85
C ALA A 596 -19.29 -26.86 15.10
N THR A 597 -18.22 -26.23 14.60
CA THR A 597 -16.84 -26.67 14.89
C THR A 597 -16.52 -26.60 16.37
N ALA A 598 -16.98 -25.57 17.09
CA ALA A 598 -16.75 -25.44 18.52
C ALA A 598 -17.45 -26.56 19.30
N GLU A 599 -18.66 -26.96 18.89
CA GLU A 599 -19.38 -28.09 19.49
C GLU A 599 -18.62 -29.40 19.33
N VAL A 600 -18.20 -29.73 18.11
CA VAL A 600 -17.41 -30.94 17.81
C VAL A 600 -16.09 -30.97 18.58
N LEU A 601 -15.33 -29.87 18.56
CA LEU A 601 -14.08 -29.75 19.31
C LEU A 601 -14.29 -29.93 20.81
N SER A 602 -15.32 -29.26 21.38
CA SER A 602 -15.55 -29.29 22.82
C SER A 602 -15.83 -30.71 23.33
N LYS A 603 -16.60 -31.50 22.58
CA LYS A 603 -16.90 -32.89 22.93
C LYS A 603 -15.64 -33.74 22.92
N LYS A 604 -14.85 -33.65 21.85
CA LYS A 604 -13.61 -34.43 21.73
C LYS A 604 -12.58 -34.07 22.79
N ILE A 605 -12.45 -32.80 23.13
CA ILE A 605 -11.53 -32.35 24.18
C ILE A 605 -11.96 -32.90 25.54
N ILE A 606 -13.26 -32.90 25.85
CA ILE A 606 -13.76 -33.48 27.12
C ILE A 606 -13.51 -34.98 27.18
N GLU A 607 -13.69 -35.72 26.08
CA GLU A 607 -13.31 -37.13 25.99
C GLU A 607 -11.82 -37.33 26.34
N LEU A 608 -10.94 -36.61 25.65
CA LEU A 608 -9.48 -36.71 25.83
C LEU A 608 -8.96 -36.23 27.19
N ILE A 609 -9.69 -35.35 27.89
CA ILE A 609 -9.35 -34.92 29.26
C ILE A 609 -9.70 -36.01 30.29
N ASN A 610 -10.69 -36.86 29.99
CA ASN A 610 -11.19 -37.89 30.89
C ASN A 610 -10.55 -39.28 30.67
N GLU A 611 -9.88 -39.48 29.53
CA GLU A 611 -8.98 -40.61 29.25
C GLU A 611 -7.69 -40.50 30.09
#